data_AF-A0A1E3SMV4-F1
#
_entry.id   AF-A0A1E3SMV4-F1
#
_cell.length_a   1.000
_cell.length_b   1.000
_cell.length_c   1.000
_cell.angle_alpha   90.00
_cell.angle_beta   90.00
_cell.angle_gamma   90.00
#
_symmetry.space_group_name_H-M   'P 1'
#
loop_
_entity.id
_entity.type
_entity.pdbx_description
1 polymer ?
#
loop_
_entity_poly.entity_id
_entity_poly.type
_entity_poly.pdbx_seq_one_letter_code
_entity_poly.pdbx_strand_id
1 'polypeptide(L)' 'MAYLHVAYDLTRDEARRRSAVLDAIGNDWDPIAALAEEEKAYDMLYSNLDEEQQRIYDELVSAGVLPRRTADRVTD' A
#
# COMPACT_ATOMS: atom_id res chain seq x y z
N MET A 1 -2.55 41.06 -25.70
CA MET A 1 -2.78 39.63 -25.42
C MET A 1 -2.50 39.40 -23.96
N ALA A 2 -3.53 39.23 -23.12
CA ALA A 2 -3.35 38.98 -21.70
C ALA A 2 -3.05 37.49 -21.49
N TYR A 3 -1.97 37.18 -20.79
CA TYR A 3 -1.63 35.81 -20.40
C TYR A 3 -2.54 35.37 -19.24
N LEU A 4 -3.23 34.24 -19.40
CA LEU A 4 -3.98 33.61 -18.33
C LEU A 4 -3.01 32.79 -17.48
N HIS A 5 -2.85 33.16 -16.21
CA HIS A 5 -2.09 32.38 -15.24
C HIS A 5 -3.01 31.36 -14.59
N VAL A 6 -2.79 30.07 -14.89
CA VAL A 6 -3.52 28.96 -14.28
C VAL A 6 -2.69 28.44 -13.11
N ALA A 7 -3.22 28.56 -11.89
CA ALA A 7 -2.67 27.93 -10.70
C ALA A 7 -3.60 26.81 -10.25
N TYR A 8 -3.02 25.65 -9.94
CA TYR A 8 -3.77 24.46 -9.54
C TYR A 8 -3.42 24.08 -8.09
N ASP A 9 -4.43 23.96 -7.25
CA ASP A 9 -4.26 23.52 -5.87
C ASP A 9 -4.38 21.99 -5.82
N LEU A 10 -3.23 21.32 -5.86
CA LEU A 10 -3.13 19.86 -5.80
C LEU A 10 -3.63 19.29 -4.47
N THR A 11 -3.50 20.03 -3.36
CA THR A 11 -3.99 19.57 -2.05
C THR A 11 -5.50 19.51 -2.05
N ARG A 12 -6.16 20.55 -2.59
CA ARG A 12 -7.61 20.57 -2.71
C ARG A 12 -8.12 19.54 -3.71
N ASP A 13 -7.40 19.32 -4.80
CA ASP A 13 -7.78 18.31 -5.78
C ASP A 13 -7.65 16.88 -5.22
N GLU A 14 -6.56 16.59 -4.51
CA GLU A 14 -6.37 15.30 -3.84
C GLU A 14 -7.46 15.02 -2.79
N ALA A 15 -7.89 16.04 -2.05
CA ALA A 15 -9.02 15.91 -1.13
C ALA A 15 -10.31 15.51 -1.85
N ARG A 16 -10.60 16.10 -3.02
CA ARG A 16 -11.77 15.72 -3.83
C ARG A 16 -11.65 14.30 -4.37
N ARG A 17 -10.47 13.93 -4.88
CA ARG A 17 -10.22 12.57 -5.39
C ARG A 17 -10.46 11.53 -4.30
N ARG A 18 -9.92 11.74 -3.09
CA ARG A 18 -10.13 10.83 -1.95
C ARG A 18 -11.60 10.72 -1.55
N SER A 19 -12.32 11.85 -1.50
CA SER A 19 -13.76 11.84 -1.21
C SER A 19 -14.52 11.01 -2.24
N ALA A 20 -14.28 11.23 -3.54
CA ALA A 20 -14.94 10.48 -4.60
C ALA A 20 -14.61 8.98 -4.56
N VAL A 21 -13.39 8.61 -4.16
CA VAL A 21 -13.00 7.21 -3.97
C VAL A 21 -13.76 6.58 -2.80
N LEU A 22 -13.84 7.25 -1.66
CA LEU A 22 -14.59 6.74 -0.49
C LEU A 22 -16.08 6.60 -0.81
N ASP A 23 -16.66 7.58 -1.52
CA ASP A 23 -18.07 7.51 -1.96
C ASP A 23 -18.31 6.33 -2.91
N ALA A 24 -17.36 6.05 -3.82
CA ALA A 24 -17.48 4.95 -4.78
C ALA A 24 -17.30 3.55 -4.15
N ILE A 25 -16.48 3.45 -3.10
CA ILE A 25 -16.28 2.21 -2.34
C ILE A 25 -17.54 1.84 -1.55
N GLY A 26 -18.23 2.85 -1.00
CA GLY A 26 -19.50 2.68 -0.29
C GLY A 26 -19.37 2.37 1.20
N ASN A 27 -20.51 2.42 1.89
CA ASN A 27 -20.56 2.39 3.37
C ASN A 27 -20.30 1.00 3.99
N ASP A 28 -20.35 -0.06 3.19
CA ASP A 28 -20.13 -1.43 3.68
C ASP A 28 -18.65 -1.82 3.72
N TRP A 29 -17.76 -0.92 3.27
CA TRP A 29 -16.32 -1.17 3.32
C TRP A 29 -15.78 -1.05 4.73
N ASP A 30 -15.20 -2.15 5.22
CA ASP A 30 -14.43 -2.19 6.45
C ASP A 30 -12.93 -2.01 6.11
N PRO A 31 -12.35 -0.81 6.36
CA PRO A 31 -10.94 -0.56 6.05
C PRO A 31 -9.99 -1.39 6.92
N ILE A 32 -10.42 -1.83 8.11
CA ILE A 32 -9.60 -2.66 8.99
C ILE A 32 -9.54 -4.08 8.43
N ALA A 33 -10.68 -4.63 8.02
CA ALA A 33 -10.72 -5.94 7.36
C ALA A 33 -9.91 -5.94 6.05
N ALA A 34 -10.05 -4.90 5.23
CA ALA A 34 -9.31 -4.77 3.98
C ALA A 34 -7.78 -4.71 4.21
N LEU A 35 -7.33 -3.98 5.23
CA LEU A 35 -5.91 -3.93 5.59
C LEU A 35 -5.39 -5.29 6.08
N ALA A 36 -6.17 -6.00 6.90
CA ALA A 36 -5.79 -7.34 7.36
C ALA A 36 -5.71 -8.35 6.21
N GLU A 37 -6.61 -8.25 5.23
CA GLU A 37 -6.57 -9.06 4.00
C GLU A 37 -5.35 -8.74 3.14
N GLU A 38 -4.98 -7.46 3.01
CA GLU A 38 -3.78 -7.03 2.31
C GLU A 38 -2.51 -7.56 2.98
N GLU A 39 -2.40 -7.46 4.32
CA GLU A 39 -1.26 -8.03 5.07
C GLU A 39 -1.16 -9.55 4.85
N LYS A 40 -2.29 -10.26 4.89
CA LYS A 40 -2.35 -11.71 4.59
C LYS A 40 -1.90 -12.01 3.16
N ALA A 41 -2.31 -11.20 2.19
CA ALA A 41 -1.91 -11.36 0.79
C ALA A 41 -0.41 -11.12 0.60
N TYR A 42 0.16 -10.11 1.28
CA TYR A 42 1.61 -9.87 1.31
C TYR A 42 2.38 -11.06 1.88
N ASP A 43 1.88 -11.65 2.96
CA ASP A 43 2.47 -12.87 3.51
C ASP A 43 2.37 -14.04 2.51
N MET A 44 1.27 -14.16 1.75
CA MET A 44 1.19 -15.20 0.72
C MET A 44 2.15 -14.99 -0.44
N LEU A 45 2.41 -13.75 -0.85
CA LEU A 45 3.23 -13.43 -2.04
C LEU A 45 4.65 -14.00 -1.99
N TYR A 46 5.24 -14.05 -0.79
CA TYR A 46 6.57 -14.59 -0.54
C TYR A 46 6.52 -15.91 0.24
N SER A 47 5.38 -16.59 0.23
CA SER A 47 5.25 -17.94 0.79
C SER A 47 5.81 -18.98 -0.19
N ASN A 48 6.31 -20.10 0.34
CA ASN A 48 6.79 -21.26 -0.44
C ASN A 48 7.90 -20.93 -1.46
N LEU A 49 8.78 -19.98 -1.11
CA LEU A 49 9.97 -19.71 -1.90
C LEU A 49 10.90 -20.92 -1.89
N ASP A 50 11.47 -21.24 -3.04
CA ASP A 50 12.59 -22.15 -3.09
C ASP A 50 13.87 -21.52 -2.51
N GLU A 51 14.95 -22.29 -2.41
CA GLU A 51 16.19 -21.85 -1.78
C GLU A 51 16.82 -20.63 -2.48
N GLU A 52 16.73 -20.56 -3.81
CA GLU A 52 17.29 -19.44 -4.58
C GLU A 52 16.44 -18.19 -4.42
N GLN A 53 15.12 -18.35 -4.48
CA GLN A 53 14.16 -17.27 -4.28
C GLN A 53 14.24 -16.70 -2.86
N GLN A 54 14.40 -17.56 -1.84
CA GLN A 54 14.56 -17.14 -0.45
C GLN A 54 15.84 -16.31 -0.29
N ARG A 55 16.96 -16.73 -0.90
CA ARG A 55 18.21 -15.97 -0.87
C ARG A 55 18.06 -14.57 -1.48
N ILE A 56 17.36 -14.45 -2.61
CA ILE A 56 17.09 -13.17 -3.27
C ILE A 56 16.19 -12.30 -2.40
N TYR A 57 15.14 -12.88 -1.82
CA TYR A 57 14.25 -12.16 -0.91
C TYR A 57 15.03 -11.59 0.30
N ASP A 58 15.90 -12.39 0.92
CA ASP A 58 16.71 -11.95 2.06
C ASP A 58 17.68 -10.81 1.69
N GLU A 59 18.28 -10.88 0.49
CA GLU A 59 19.13 -9.81 -0.05
C GLU A 59 18.35 -8.51 -0.24
N LEU A 60 17.16 -8.58 -0.84
CA LEU A 60 16.29 -7.43 -1.08
C LEU A 60 15.77 -6.81 0.24
N VAL A 61 15.48 -7.64 1.24
CA VAL A 61 15.11 -7.17 2.58
C VAL A 61 16.29 -6.46 3.25
N SER A 62 17.49 -7.05 3.18
CA SER A 62 18.71 -6.44 3.72
C SER A 62 19.04 -5.10 3.05
N ALA A 63 18.81 -5.00 1.74
CA ALA A 63 18.98 -3.77 0.97
C ALA A 63 17.87 -2.71 1.21
N GLY A 64 16.81 -3.05 1.95
CA GLY A 64 15.67 -2.15 2.21
C GLY A 64 14.74 -1.97 1.00
N VAL A 65 14.88 -2.81 -0.03
CA VAL A 65 14.02 -2.81 -1.22
C VAL A 65 12.67 -3.46 -0.91
N LEU A 66 12.69 -4.55 -0.15
CA LEU A 66 11.48 -5.24 0.30
C LEU A 66 11.28 -5.09 1.81
N PRO A 67 10.04 -4.98 2.28
CA PRO A 67 9.73 -5.05 3.71
C PRO A 67 9.98 -6.47 4.24
N ARG A 68 10.39 -6.58 5.51
CA ARG A 68 10.45 -7.87 6.20
C ARG A 68 9.02 -8.34 6.51
N ARG A 69 8.70 -9.60 6.18
CA ARG A 69 7.44 -10.25 6.57
C ARG A 69 7.17 -10.15 8.07
N THR A 70 5.92 -9.95 8.42
CA THR A 70 5.35 -9.70 9.75
C THR A 70 5.33 -10.94 10.66
N ALA A 71 6.35 -11.80 10.61
CA ALA A 71 6.45 -12.92 11.56
C ALA A 71 6.88 -12.49 12.98
N ASP A 72 7.34 -11.24 13.15
CA ASP A 72 7.97 -10.71 14.37
C ASP A 72 7.16 -9.60 15.09
N ARG A 73 5.92 -9.32 14.68
CA ARG A 73 5.08 -8.41 15.48
C ARG A 73 4.57 -9.18 16.70
N VAL A 74 5.13 -8.82 17.86
CA VAL A 74 4.63 -9.20 19.19
C VAL A 74 3.12 -9.05 19.20
N THR A 75 2.43 -10.16 19.45
CA THR A 75 1.02 -10.16 19.85
C THR A 75 0.91 -9.41 21.17
N ASP A 76 0.23 -8.26 21.17
CA ASP A 76 -0.35 -7.67 22.37
C ASP A 76 -1.80 -8.15 22.49
#